data_AF-A0A2S9FJ94-F1
#
_entry.id   AF-A0A2S9FJ94-F1
#
_cell.length_a   1.000
_cell.length_b   1.000
_cell.length_c   1.000
_cell.angle_alpha   90.00
_cell.angle_beta   90.00
_cell.angle_gamma   90.00
#
_symmetry.space_group_name_H-M   'P 1'
#
loop_
_entity.id
_entity.type
_entity.pdbx_description
1 polymer ?
#
loop_
_entity_poly.entity_id
_entity_poly.type
_entity_poly.pdbx_seq_one_letter_code
_entity_poly.pdbx_strand_id
1 'polypeptide(L)'
;LAVGGDVVVVTVNYRLGALGFLELSTLDDSGRFASNLGLRDVLAALGWVRDNIAAFGGDPGRVTLFGESAGGGIVTTLLGSPAAAGLFSAAIAQSSPATSIYDVGRAQRVAERFLEVLGVGHDDLGRLTSAPTDALVSASRHVFDEVPVRTPGTLAFAPTVDGDLVPDYPVNLARQGRTHPVPLIIGTNKNEA
;
A
#
# COMPACT_ATOMS: atom_id res chain seq x y z
N LEU A 1 -23.37 -3.51 6.50
CA LEU A 1 -22.65 -4.71 6.97
C LEU A 1 -22.98 -4.99 8.43
N ALA A 2 -22.48 -4.21 9.41
CA ALA A 2 -22.71 -4.47 10.85
C ALA A 2 -24.20 -4.53 11.29
N VAL A 3 -25.09 -3.72 10.71
CA VAL A 3 -26.53 -3.75 11.06
C VAL A 3 -27.24 -5.00 10.53
N GLY A 4 -26.74 -5.59 9.44
CA GLY A 4 -27.39 -6.69 8.72
C GLY A 4 -26.73 -8.06 8.91
N GLY A 5 -25.66 -8.13 9.72
CA GLY A 5 -24.94 -9.37 9.98
C GLY A 5 -24.28 -9.33 11.35
N ASP A 6 -24.00 -10.50 11.90
CA ASP A 6 -23.31 -10.66 13.19
C ASP A 6 -21.80 -10.51 13.00
N VAL A 7 -21.37 -9.26 12.76
CA VAL A 7 -19.97 -8.91 12.45
C VAL A 7 -19.57 -7.58 13.07
N VAL A 8 -18.29 -7.47 13.45
CA VAL A 8 -17.65 -6.18 13.74
C VAL A 8 -17.00 -5.67 12.46
N VAL A 9 -17.29 -4.41 12.10
CA VAL A 9 -16.71 -3.77 10.91
C VAL A 9 -15.70 -2.72 11.36
N VAL A 10 -14.47 -2.87 10.90
CA VAL A 10 -13.38 -1.91 11.12
C VAL A 10 -12.99 -1.28 9.79
N THR A 11 -12.97 0.04 9.75
CA THR A 11 -12.48 0.82 8.61
C THR A 11 -11.27 1.63 9.05
N VAL A 12 -10.23 1.67 8.23
CA VAL A 12 -8.96 2.35 8.58
C VAL A 12 -8.58 3.36 7.51
N ASN A 13 -7.94 4.44 7.96
CA ASN A 13 -7.22 5.35 7.09
C ASN A 13 -5.75 4.92 7.03
N TYR A 14 -5.12 5.15 5.88
CA TYR A 14 -3.68 4.98 5.68
C TYR A 14 -3.16 6.14 4.81
N ARG A 15 -1.86 6.41 4.86
CA ARG A 15 -1.27 7.49 4.06
C ARG A 15 -1.42 7.23 2.56
N LEU A 16 -1.74 8.27 1.81
CA LEU A 16 -1.97 8.24 0.36
C LEU A 16 -0.91 9.04 -0.41
N GLY A 17 -0.86 8.83 -1.73
CA GLY A 17 0.00 9.57 -2.64
C GLY A 17 1.48 9.47 -2.23
N ALA A 18 2.19 10.59 -2.34
CA ALA A 18 3.61 10.65 -1.98
C ALA A 18 3.86 10.39 -0.49
N LEU A 19 2.91 10.71 0.39
CA LEU A 19 3.06 10.47 1.83
C LEU A 19 2.97 8.98 2.19
N GLY A 20 2.35 8.16 1.34
CA GLY A 20 2.16 6.73 1.57
C GLY A 20 3.05 5.82 0.73
N PHE A 21 3.38 6.22 -0.50
CA PHE A 21 3.97 5.31 -1.49
C PHE A 21 5.08 5.94 -2.33
N LEU A 22 5.69 7.05 -1.88
CA LEU A 22 6.92 7.57 -2.47
C LEU A 22 8.12 6.75 -2.00
N GLU A 23 8.93 6.26 -2.93
CA GLU A 23 10.12 5.48 -2.60
C GLU A 23 11.35 6.37 -2.46
N LEU A 24 11.54 6.90 -1.25
CA LEU A 24 12.70 7.73 -0.92
C LEU A 24 13.84 6.94 -0.24
N SER A 25 13.59 5.72 0.23
CA SER A 25 14.59 4.98 1.05
C SER A 25 15.87 4.68 0.29
N THR A 26 15.76 4.56 -1.03
CA THR A 26 16.88 4.29 -1.93
C THR A 26 17.61 5.54 -2.42
N LEU A 27 17.11 6.73 -2.10
CA LEU A 27 17.75 8.02 -2.41
C LEU A 27 18.48 8.61 -1.20
N ASP A 28 18.35 7.98 -0.02
CA ASP A 28 18.94 8.46 1.24
C ASP A 28 19.57 7.31 2.04
N ASP A 29 20.91 7.20 1.96
CA ASP A 29 21.69 6.20 2.69
C ASP A 29 21.66 6.38 4.22
N SER A 30 21.11 7.50 4.74
CA SER A 30 21.01 7.73 6.19
C SER A 30 19.92 6.89 6.86
N GLY A 31 19.06 6.21 6.09
CA GLY A 31 17.96 5.40 6.61
C GLY A 31 16.79 6.22 7.16
N ARG A 32 16.70 7.52 6.84
CA ARG A 32 15.63 8.43 7.29
C ARG A 32 14.25 8.04 6.76
N PHE A 33 14.20 7.52 5.54
CA PHE A 33 12.95 7.22 4.84
C PHE A 33 12.71 5.73 4.77
N ALA A 34 11.49 5.31 5.08
CA ALA A 34 11.05 3.93 4.91
C ALA A 34 10.18 3.80 3.66
N SER A 35 10.25 2.63 3.03
CA SER A 35 9.38 2.23 1.93
C SER A 35 7.96 1.91 2.40
N ASN A 36 7.01 1.91 1.45
CA ASN A 36 5.68 1.32 1.62
C ASN A 36 4.90 1.80 2.87
N LEU A 37 5.03 3.09 3.21
CA LEU A 37 4.43 3.68 4.41
C LEU A 37 2.92 3.43 4.53
N GLY A 38 2.18 3.49 3.42
CA GLY A 38 0.75 3.17 3.39
C GLY A 38 0.45 1.71 3.74
N LEU A 39 1.29 0.76 3.32
CA LEU A 39 1.16 -0.64 3.76
C LEU A 39 1.50 -0.81 5.23
N ARG A 40 2.54 -0.11 5.72
CA ARG A 40 2.93 -0.14 7.13
C ARG A 40 1.81 0.42 8.03
N ASP A 41 1.07 1.41 7.58
CA ASP A 41 -0.11 1.93 8.28
C ASP A 41 -1.22 0.86 8.37
N VAL A 42 -1.50 0.14 7.28
CA VAL A 42 -2.49 -0.95 7.27
C VAL A 42 -2.05 -2.10 8.18
N LEU A 43 -0.76 -2.45 8.20
CA LEU A 43 -0.23 -3.46 9.12
C LEU A 43 -0.32 -3.03 10.58
N ALA A 44 -0.05 -1.76 10.89
CA ALA A 44 -0.24 -1.22 12.23
C ALA A 44 -1.71 -1.28 12.65
N ALA A 45 -2.64 -0.96 11.74
CA ALA A 45 -4.07 -1.10 11.98
C ALA A 45 -4.49 -2.56 12.22
N LEU A 46 -3.98 -3.51 11.44
CA LEU A 46 -4.23 -4.94 11.64
C LEU A 46 -3.67 -5.43 12.99
N GLY A 47 -2.48 -4.96 13.37
CA GLY A 47 -1.92 -5.20 14.70
C GLY A 47 -2.83 -4.66 15.81
N TRP A 48 -3.36 -3.45 15.64
CA TRP A 48 -4.33 -2.88 16.57
C TRP A 48 -5.60 -3.73 16.66
N VAL A 49 -6.14 -4.20 15.53
CA VAL A 49 -7.32 -5.10 15.52
C VAL A 49 -7.01 -6.37 16.30
N ARG A 50 -5.89 -7.05 16.02
CA ARG A 50 -5.48 -8.24 16.76
C ARG A 50 -5.44 -8.00 18.27
N ASP A 51 -4.89 -6.87 18.70
CA ASP A 51 -4.64 -6.59 20.11
C ASP A 51 -5.88 -6.04 20.86
N ASN A 52 -6.85 -5.45 20.15
CA ASN A 52 -7.92 -4.67 20.78
C ASN A 52 -9.35 -5.10 20.41
N ILE A 53 -9.57 -5.82 19.31
CA ILE A 53 -10.93 -6.02 18.78
C ILE A 53 -11.84 -6.83 19.72
N ALA A 54 -11.25 -7.65 20.60
CA ALA A 54 -11.98 -8.38 21.64
C ALA A 54 -12.78 -7.45 22.57
N ALA A 55 -12.27 -6.25 22.86
CA ALA A 55 -12.98 -5.25 23.67
C ALA A 55 -14.23 -4.69 22.98
N PHE A 56 -14.34 -4.87 21.66
CA PHE A 56 -15.47 -4.44 20.84
C PHE A 56 -16.37 -5.62 20.45
N GLY A 57 -16.18 -6.80 21.06
CA GLY A 57 -16.95 -8.01 20.77
C GLY A 57 -16.50 -8.76 19.51
N GLY A 58 -15.38 -8.40 18.90
CA GLY A 58 -14.80 -9.14 17.78
C GLY A 58 -13.90 -10.28 18.22
N ASP A 59 -13.68 -11.24 17.33
CA ASP A 59 -12.73 -12.34 17.53
C ASP A 59 -11.44 -12.06 16.74
N PRO A 60 -10.29 -11.81 17.42
CA PRO A 60 -9.03 -11.53 16.73
C PRO A 60 -8.50 -12.73 15.92
N GLY A 61 -8.98 -13.96 16.17
CA GLY A 61 -8.68 -15.14 15.37
C GLY A 61 -9.56 -15.30 14.12
N ARG A 62 -10.57 -14.45 13.93
CA ARG A 62 -11.54 -14.51 12.81
C ARG A 62 -11.61 -13.18 12.05
N VAL A 63 -10.45 -12.62 11.72
CA VAL A 63 -10.33 -11.37 10.95
C VAL A 63 -10.36 -11.65 9.45
N THR A 64 -11.32 -11.07 8.73
CA THR A 64 -11.33 -11.04 7.26
C THR A 64 -10.81 -9.70 6.78
N LEU A 65 -9.67 -9.69 6.08
CA LEU A 65 -9.15 -8.50 5.41
C LEU A 65 -9.87 -8.32 4.06
N PHE A 66 -10.48 -7.17 3.82
CA PHE A 66 -11.12 -6.89 2.54
C PHE A 66 -10.87 -5.47 2.04
N GLY A 67 -10.87 -5.31 0.71
CA GLY A 67 -10.65 -4.03 0.07
C GLY A 67 -11.05 -4.05 -1.41
N GLU A 68 -11.35 -2.86 -1.91
CA GLU A 68 -11.77 -2.60 -3.30
C GLU A 68 -10.75 -1.73 -4.03
N SER A 69 -10.55 -1.97 -5.34
CA SER A 69 -9.61 -1.24 -6.19
C SER A 69 -8.22 -1.18 -5.54
N ALA A 70 -7.67 0.01 -5.25
CA ALA A 70 -6.41 0.17 -4.53
C ALA A 70 -6.36 -0.61 -3.21
N GLY A 71 -7.47 -0.67 -2.46
CA GLY A 71 -7.62 -1.51 -1.27
C GLY A 71 -7.54 -3.00 -1.58
N GLY A 72 -8.12 -3.45 -2.70
CA GLY A 72 -7.97 -4.81 -3.21
C GLY A 72 -6.52 -5.12 -3.58
N GLY A 73 -5.80 -4.13 -4.12
CA GLY A 73 -4.36 -4.17 -4.38
C GLY A 73 -3.57 -4.40 -3.08
N ILE A 74 -3.88 -3.64 -2.03
CA ILE A 74 -3.32 -3.83 -0.68
C ILE A 74 -3.59 -5.25 -0.17
N VAL A 75 -4.83 -5.76 -0.28
CA VAL A 75 -5.15 -7.14 0.14
C VAL A 75 -4.26 -8.15 -0.58
N THR A 76 -4.17 -8.06 -1.92
CA THR A 76 -3.32 -8.99 -2.70
C THR A 76 -1.84 -8.86 -2.36
N THR A 77 -1.36 -7.66 -2.03
CA THR A 77 0.03 -7.44 -1.59
C THR A 77 0.30 -8.04 -0.21
N LEU A 78 -0.60 -7.82 0.75
CA LEU A 78 -0.43 -8.34 2.11
C LEU A 78 -0.57 -9.86 2.18
N LEU A 79 -1.29 -10.50 1.25
CA LEU A 79 -1.25 -11.96 1.09
C LEU A 79 0.16 -12.49 0.83
N GLY A 80 1.06 -11.71 0.21
CA GLY A 80 2.46 -12.08 -0.02
C GLY A 80 3.46 -11.49 0.98
N SER A 81 3.02 -10.65 1.92
CA SER A 81 3.90 -9.95 2.85
C SER A 81 4.16 -10.77 4.12
N PRO A 82 5.41 -11.11 4.47
CA PRO A 82 5.72 -11.84 5.71
C PRO A 82 5.21 -11.13 6.97
N ALA A 83 5.23 -9.80 6.99
CA ALA A 83 4.78 -9.00 8.13
C ALA A 83 3.27 -9.11 8.41
N ALA A 84 2.48 -9.60 7.44
CA ALA A 84 1.06 -9.83 7.61
C ALA A 84 0.71 -11.22 8.17
N ALA A 85 1.70 -12.08 8.41
CA ALA A 85 1.47 -13.44 8.87
C ALA A 85 0.65 -13.47 10.17
N GLY A 86 -0.46 -14.19 10.15
CA GLY A 86 -1.35 -14.36 11.31
C GLY A 86 -2.18 -13.12 11.67
N LEU A 87 -2.15 -12.03 10.88
CA LEU A 87 -2.96 -10.84 11.13
C LEU A 87 -4.38 -10.92 10.58
N PHE A 88 -4.65 -11.86 9.68
CA PHE A 88 -5.99 -12.16 9.17
C PHE A 88 -6.12 -13.65 8.86
N SER A 89 -7.35 -14.16 8.93
CA SER A 89 -7.70 -15.57 8.71
C SER A 89 -8.43 -15.81 7.38
N ALA A 90 -8.87 -14.75 6.69
CA ALA A 90 -9.49 -14.80 5.38
C ALA A 90 -9.28 -13.47 4.63
N ALA A 91 -9.41 -13.49 3.30
CA ALA A 91 -9.21 -12.31 2.47
C ALA A 91 -10.31 -12.16 1.40
N ILE A 92 -10.68 -10.91 1.09
CA ILE A 92 -11.55 -10.56 -0.05
C ILE A 92 -10.92 -9.43 -0.85
N ALA A 93 -10.61 -9.68 -2.12
CA ALA A 93 -10.03 -8.69 -3.03
C ALA A 93 -11.02 -8.34 -4.15
N GLN A 94 -11.58 -7.13 -4.11
CA GLN A 94 -12.58 -6.65 -5.05
C GLN A 94 -11.91 -5.75 -6.11
N SER A 95 -12.00 -6.12 -7.38
CA SER A 95 -11.45 -5.33 -8.51
C SER A 95 -9.97 -4.95 -8.30
N SER A 96 -9.18 -5.88 -7.75
CA SER A 96 -7.80 -5.61 -7.36
C SER A 96 -6.90 -5.35 -8.59
N PRO A 97 -6.16 -4.23 -8.61
CA PRO A 97 -5.10 -3.99 -9.58
C PRO A 97 -3.82 -4.69 -9.11
N ALA A 98 -3.83 -6.02 -9.03
CA ALA A 98 -2.73 -6.83 -8.47
C ALA A 98 -1.38 -6.69 -9.22
N THR A 99 -1.37 -6.05 -10.38
CA THR A 99 -0.18 -5.69 -11.17
C THR A 99 0.29 -4.25 -10.96
N SER A 100 -0.46 -3.43 -10.23
CA SER A 100 -0.05 -2.08 -9.82
C SER A 100 0.81 -2.13 -8.55
N ILE A 101 1.88 -2.91 -8.64
CA ILE A 101 3.02 -2.95 -7.71
C ILE A 101 4.25 -2.81 -8.60
N TYR A 102 5.24 -2.01 -8.17
CA TYR A 102 6.33 -1.60 -9.04
C TYR A 102 7.70 -1.96 -8.45
N ASP A 103 8.69 -2.16 -9.32
CA ASP A 103 10.07 -2.31 -8.88
C ASP A 103 10.63 -0.98 -8.32
N VAL A 104 11.66 -1.11 -7.50
CA VAL A 104 12.40 0.01 -6.92
C VAL A 104 12.84 1.02 -7.98
N GLY A 105 13.35 0.56 -9.13
CA GLY A 105 13.86 1.45 -10.17
C GLY A 105 12.76 2.34 -10.77
N ARG A 106 11.55 1.82 -10.98
CA ARG A 106 10.40 2.63 -11.39
C ARG A 106 9.95 3.58 -10.28
N ALA A 107 9.87 3.11 -9.04
CA ALA A 107 9.46 3.93 -7.91
C ALA A 107 10.43 5.10 -7.65
N GLN A 108 11.74 4.84 -7.80
CA GLN A 108 12.79 5.86 -7.77
C GLN A 108 12.59 6.96 -8.80
N ARG A 109 12.30 6.62 -10.06
CA ARG A 109 12.05 7.64 -11.10
C ARG A 109 10.85 8.53 -10.78
N VAL A 110 9.81 7.98 -10.14
CA VAL A 110 8.67 8.77 -9.66
C VAL A 110 9.10 9.66 -8.49
N ALA A 111 9.95 9.16 -7.58
CA ALA A 111 10.50 9.93 -6.48
C ALA A 111 11.37 11.10 -6.96
N GLU A 112 12.28 10.86 -7.89
CA GLU A 112 13.08 11.91 -8.55
C GLU A 112 12.18 12.96 -9.19
N ARG A 113 11.14 12.54 -9.92
CA ARG A 113 10.19 13.49 -10.52
C ARG A 113 9.44 14.32 -9.49
N PHE A 114 9.06 13.72 -8.36
CA PHE A 114 8.45 14.44 -7.24
C PHE A 114 9.40 15.49 -6.66
N LEU A 115 10.67 15.15 -6.48
CA LEU A 115 11.71 16.06 -5.98
C LEU A 115 11.96 17.22 -6.94
N GLU A 116 11.99 16.96 -8.25
CA GLU A 116 12.08 18.00 -9.28
C GLU A 116 10.91 19.00 -9.19
N VAL A 117 9.68 18.50 -9.07
CA VAL A 117 8.47 19.34 -8.94
C VAL A 117 8.52 20.18 -7.67
N LEU A 118 9.08 19.64 -6.58
CA LEU A 118 9.22 20.33 -5.30
C LEU A 118 10.45 21.26 -5.26
N GLY A 119 11.38 21.15 -6.22
CA GLY A 119 12.64 21.89 -6.24
C GLY A 119 13.61 21.47 -5.13
N VAL A 120 13.65 20.18 -4.81
CA VAL A 120 14.54 19.60 -3.78
C VAL A 120 15.62 18.74 -4.44
N GLY A 121 16.90 18.99 -4.12
CA GLY A 121 18.03 18.19 -4.59
C GLY A 121 18.27 16.95 -3.73
N HIS A 122 19.02 15.97 -4.26
CA HIS A 122 19.38 14.74 -3.52
C HIS A 122 20.27 15.02 -2.29
N ASP A 123 21.04 16.11 -2.30
CA ASP A 123 21.85 16.58 -1.19
C ASP A 123 21.02 17.26 -0.07
N ASP A 124 19.72 17.47 -0.30
CA ASP A 124 18.86 18.28 0.54
C ASP A 124 17.52 17.59 0.88
N LEU A 125 17.49 16.24 0.79
CA LEU A 125 16.30 15.44 1.10
C LEU A 125 15.79 15.65 2.54
N GLY A 126 16.65 16.10 3.45
CA GLY A 126 16.26 16.47 4.81
C GLY A 126 15.14 17.51 4.86
N ARG A 127 15.06 18.42 3.88
CA ARG A 127 13.99 19.44 3.81
C ARG A 127 12.60 18.87 3.70
N LEU A 128 12.44 17.65 3.17
CA LEU A 128 11.14 16.99 3.08
C LEU A 128 10.48 16.83 4.45
N THR A 129 11.29 16.63 5.50
CA THR A 129 10.78 16.45 6.88
C THR A 129 10.20 17.73 7.50
N SER A 130 10.61 18.89 6.98
CA SER A 130 10.15 20.21 7.42
C SER A 130 9.30 20.94 6.37
N ALA A 131 9.08 20.33 5.20
CA ALA A 131 8.35 20.95 4.12
C ALA A 131 6.87 21.14 4.49
N PRO A 132 6.25 22.27 4.10
CA PRO A 132 4.81 22.46 4.26
C PRO A 132 4.02 21.31 3.62
N THR A 133 3.06 20.77 4.36
CA THR A 133 2.26 19.61 3.90
C THR A 133 1.49 19.91 2.62
N ASP A 134 1.01 21.14 2.44
CA ASP A 134 0.34 21.60 1.23
C ASP A 134 1.28 21.58 0.01
N ALA A 135 2.55 21.96 0.16
CA ALA A 135 3.55 21.84 -0.89
C ALA A 135 3.80 20.37 -1.27
N LEU A 136 3.94 19.48 -0.29
CA LEU A 136 4.10 18.03 -0.53
C LEU A 136 2.89 17.44 -1.24
N VAL A 137 1.68 17.79 -0.81
CA VAL A 137 0.42 17.33 -1.42
C VAL A 137 0.25 17.89 -2.82
N SER A 138 0.61 19.15 -3.05
CA SER A 138 0.55 19.79 -4.38
C SER A 138 1.52 19.12 -5.36
N ALA A 139 2.76 18.88 -4.96
CA ALA A 139 3.74 18.14 -5.76
C ALA A 139 3.26 16.70 -6.02
N SER A 140 2.67 16.04 -5.00
CA SER A 140 2.11 14.70 -5.14
C SER A 140 0.99 14.67 -6.19
N ARG A 141 0.06 15.63 -6.16
CA ARG A 141 -1.04 15.72 -7.15
C ARG A 141 -0.50 15.95 -8.56
N HIS A 142 0.49 16.83 -8.72
CA HIS A 142 1.12 17.06 -10.02
C HIS A 142 1.68 15.76 -10.63
N VAL A 143 2.46 15.01 -9.84
CA VAL A 143 3.04 13.73 -10.28
C VAL A 143 1.96 12.68 -10.52
N PHE A 144 0.91 12.66 -9.69
CA PHE A 144 -0.23 11.75 -9.84
C PHE A 144 -0.92 11.93 -11.20
N ASP A 145 -1.17 13.17 -11.61
CA ASP A 145 -1.82 13.47 -12.89
C ASP A 145 -0.88 13.26 -14.08
N GLU A 146 0.41 13.53 -13.90
CA GLU A 146 1.40 13.47 -14.98
C GLU A 146 1.80 12.05 -15.39
N VAL A 147 1.99 11.14 -14.42
CA VAL A 147 2.53 9.79 -14.70
C VAL A 147 1.64 8.98 -15.67
N PRO A 148 0.31 8.87 -15.49
CA PRO A 148 -0.54 8.14 -16.43
C PRO A 148 -0.55 8.73 -17.84
N VAL A 149 -0.37 10.06 -17.97
CA VAL A 149 -0.29 10.73 -19.28
C VAL A 149 1.01 10.39 -19.99
N ARG A 150 2.13 10.41 -19.27
CA ARG A 150 3.46 10.09 -19.84
C ARG A 150 3.68 8.59 -20.03
N THR A 151 3.06 7.76 -19.21
CA THR A 151 3.21 6.30 -19.23
C THR A 151 1.84 5.66 -19.01
N PRO A 152 1.03 5.55 -20.09
CA PRO A 152 -0.31 4.98 -20.03
C PRO A 152 -0.36 3.60 -19.38
N GLY A 153 -1.41 3.37 -18.58
CA GLY A 153 -1.61 2.10 -17.87
C GLY A 153 -0.80 1.97 -16.58
N THR A 154 -0.20 3.07 -16.07
CA THR A 154 0.59 3.04 -14.85
C THR A 154 0.20 4.14 -13.87
N LEU A 155 0.41 3.89 -12.57
CA LEU A 155 0.11 4.81 -11.48
C LEU A 155 1.39 5.43 -10.93
N ALA A 156 1.32 6.69 -10.50
CA ALA A 156 2.44 7.34 -9.82
C ALA A 156 2.78 6.63 -8.49
N PHE A 157 1.76 6.47 -7.66
CA PHE A 157 1.91 6.01 -6.28
C PHE A 157 1.24 4.65 -6.12
N ALA A 158 2.04 3.62 -5.87
CA ALA A 158 1.57 2.28 -5.57
C ALA A 158 2.63 1.54 -4.74
N PRO A 159 2.33 0.37 -4.16
CA PRO A 159 3.31 -0.42 -3.45
C PRO A 159 4.56 -0.71 -4.30
N THR A 160 5.72 -0.73 -3.64
CA THR A 160 7.02 -1.02 -4.24
C THR A 160 7.52 -2.38 -3.77
N VAL A 161 8.11 -3.18 -4.67
CA VAL A 161 8.84 -4.41 -4.32
C VAL A 161 10.15 -4.01 -3.66
N ASP A 162 10.14 -3.86 -2.33
CA ASP A 162 11.29 -3.38 -1.55
C ASP A 162 12.20 -4.51 -1.03
N GLY A 163 11.81 -5.77 -1.23
CA GLY A 163 12.59 -6.93 -0.77
C GLY A 163 12.44 -7.26 0.71
N ASP A 164 11.73 -6.42 1.48
CA ASP A 164 11.45 -6.59 2.91
C ASP A 164 9.95 -6.82 3.13
N LEU A 165 9.16 -5.75 3.09
CA LEU A 165 7.73 -5.80 3.32
C LEU A 165 6.99 -6.42 2.13
N VAL A 166 7.46 -6.12 0.92
CA VAL A 166 6.98 -6.68 -0.34
C VAL A 166 8.17 -7.39 -1.01
N PRO A 167 8.36 -8.70 -0.73
CA PRO A 167 9.57 -9.41 -1.13
C PRO A 167 9.65 -9.69 -2.65
N ASP A 168 8.51 -9.80 -3.32
CA ASP A 168 8.38 -10.01 -4.77
C ASP A 168 6.96 -9.54 -5.19
N TYR A 169 6.69 -9.50 -6.49
CA TYR A 169 5.36 -9.21 -7.02
C TYR A 169 4.33 -10.21 -6.48
N PRO A 170 3.13 -9.76 -6.04
CA PRO A 170 2.11 -10.65 -5.48
C PRO A 170 1.73 -11.82 -6.40
N VAL A 171 1.70 -11.59 -7.72
CA VAL A 171 1.43 -12.62 -8.72
C VAL A 171 2.53 -13.69 -8.75
N ASN A 172 3.80 -13.32 -8.57
CA ASN A 172 4.91 -14.26 -8.52
C ASN A 172 4.83 -15.12 -7.25
N LEU A 173 4.59 -14.49 -6.10
CA LEU A 173 4.43 -15.19 -4.82
C LEU A 173 3.26 -16.18 -4.87
N ALA A 174 2.12 -15.78 -5.45
CA ALA A 174 0.97 -16.65 -5.63
C ALA A 174 1.30 -17.87 -6.51
N ARG A 175 1.98 -17.66 -7.64
CA ARG A 175 2.42 -18.75 -8.54
C ARG A 175 3.39 -19.73 -7.87
N GLN A 176 4.21 -19.23 -6.96
CA GLN A 176 5.17 -20.03 -6.18
C GLN A 176 4.53 -20.70 -4.96
N GLY A 177 3.25 -20.45 -4.68
CA GLY A 177 2.58 -20.96 -3.47
C GLY A 177 3.08 -20.33 -2.17
N ARG A 178 3.62 -19.10 -2.24
CA ARG A 178 4.24 -18.37 -1.13
C ARG A 178 3.35 -17.28 -0.52
N THR A 179 2.07 -17.25 -0.88
CA THR A 179 1.07 -16.41 -0.21
C THR A 179 0.56 -17.07 1.08
N HIS A 180 0.05 -16.28 2.02
CA HIS A 180 -0.60 -16.79 3.23
C HIS A 180 -1.74 -17.76 2.86
N PRO A 181 -1.79 -18.96 3.47
CA PRO A 181 -2.72 -20.01 3.10
C PRO A 181 -4.09 -19.79 3.76
N VAL A 182 -4.77 -18.71 3.40
CA VAL A 182 -6.11 -18.36 3.90
C VAL A 182 -7.15 -18.43 2.79
N PRO A 183 -8.45 -18.67 3.10
CA PRO A 183 -9.51 -18.56 2.12
C PRO A 183 -9.53 -17.18 1.45
N LEU A 184 -9.64 -17.15 0.12
CA LEU A 184 -9.67 -15.94 -0.70
C LEU A 184 -10.93 -15.91 -1.56
N ILE A 185 -11.66 -14.80 -1.49
CA ILE A 185 -12.65 -14.41 -2.50
C ILE A 185 -12.03 -13.30 -3.34
N ILE A 186 -11.97 -13.48 -4.67
CA ILE A 186 -11.43 -12.48 -5.58
C ILE A 186 -12.33 -12.37 -6.81
N GLY A 187 -12.57 -11.15 -7.28
CA GLY A 187 -13.45 -10.90 -8.43
C GLY A 187 -13.28 -9.49 -9.00
N THR A 188 -13.90 -9.26 -10.15
CA THR A 188 -13.86 -8.00 -10.92
C THR A 188 -15.25 -7.76 -11.51
N ASN A 189 -15.60 -6.49 -11.74
CA ASN A 189 -16.82 -6.14 -12.46
C ASN A 189 -16.68 -6.46 -13.95
N LYS A 190 -17.81 -6.63 -14.64
CA LYS A 190 -17.83 -6.91 -16.09
C LYS A 190 -17.17 -5.81 -16.93
N ASN A 191 -17.32 -4.55 -16.51
CA ASN A 191 -16.79 -3.36 -17.20
C ASN A 191 -16.05 -2.50 -16.16
N GLU A 192 -14.72 -2.58 -16.12
CA GLU A 192 -13.86 -1.83 -15.17
C GLU A 192 -13.31 -0.52 -15.75
N ALA A 193 -13.43 -0.33 -17.06
CA ALA A 193 -12.90 0.81 -17.82
C ALA A 193 -14.03 1.70 -18.35
#